data_AF-A0A538C595-F1
#
_entry.id   AF-A0A538C595-F1
#
_cell.length_a   1.000
_cell.length_b   1.000
_cell.length_c   1.000
_cell.angle_alpha   90.00
_cell.angle_beta   90.00
_cell.angle_gamma   90.00
#
_symmetry.space_group_name_H-M   'P 1'
#
loop_
_entity.id
_entity.type
_entity.pdbx_description
1 polymer ?
#
loop_
_entity_poly.entity_id
_entity_poly.type
_entity_poly.pdbx_seq_one_letter_code
_entity_poly.pdbx_strand_id
1 'polypeptide(L)'
;MITSPVWRGLPSELADVLEPELPALSREIVRAIGREVPEYVRPLEGAFGRGVRTGVTEALSRFLNLVREPDAVDEAGRRVYVALGRQEYRAGRTLDALQAAYRVGARVAWRRLARAGYAAGVDRDTMALLAEAIFAYIDELSAESVDGYAQAQAERAGERERARAELLSVLLGGLPPPDADLPSLAEAARWSLPRRAAAVACSIEELPGLARRLGPEALHAHVEGFGCIVLPDAEGPGRREALRVAARGRHAAVGPEGTLEQLPRSWRLACATLSMTESGELAAADDHLAELVLHESAAVVDRIAEQRLRALDGLTPVSRDRMTRTALAFVQQQGNASAMAGALHVHPQTARYRIARLRELIGSQLDDPQARFELEAALRTRLADEP
;
A
#
# COMPACT_ATOMS: atom_id res chain seq x y z
N MET A 1 -4.64 -21.51 -27.84
CA MET A 1 -5.33 -22.37 -28.83
C MET A 1 -6.27 -23.26 -28.05
N ILE A 2 -7.56 -22.90 -28.01
CA ILE A 2 -8.58 -23.67 -27.28
C ILE A 2 -8.91 -24.88 -28.15
N THR A 3 -8.51 -26.06 -27.67
CA THR A 3 -8.92 -27.37 -28.16
C THR A 3 -10.43 -27.37 -28.37
N SER A 4 -10.89 -27.90 -29.51
CA SER A 4 -12.31 -28.12 -29.73
C SER A 4 -12.90 -28.83 -28.51
N PRO A 5 -13.98 -28.32 -27.88
CA PRO A 5 -14.59 -28.92 -26.72
C PRO A 5 -14.78 -30.43 -26.89
N VAL A 6 -14.12 -31.17 -26.02
CA VAL A 6 -13.98 -32.64 -26.07
C VAL A 6 -15.35 -33.34 -26.09
N TRP A 7 -16.37 -32.68 -25.51
CA TRP A 7 -17.76 -33.15 -25.51
C TRP A 7 -18.43 -33.17 -26.90
N ARG A 8 -17.89 -32.50 -27.93
CA ARG A 8 -18.42 -32.57 -29.31
C ARG A 8 -18.31 -33.95 -29.95
N GLY A 9 -17.38 -34.78 -29.50
CA GLY A 9 -17.23 -36.13 -30.03
C GLY A 9 -18.09 -37.17 -29.30
N LEU A 10 -18.82 -36.78 -28.25
CA LEU A 10 -19.68 -37.70 -27.50
C LEU A 10 -21.03 -37.87 -28.21
N PRO A 11 -21.54 -39.11 -28.36
CA PRO A 11 -22.89 -39.35 -28.85
C PRO A 11 -23.93 -38.73 -27.91
N SER A 12 -24.93 -38.04 -28.45
CA SER A 12 -25.98 -37.40 -27.64
C SER A 12 -26.78 -38.40 -26.80
N GLU A 13 -26.94 -39.63 -27.29
CA GLU A 13 -27.64 -40.75 -26.64
C GLU A 13 -26.92 -41.20 -25.35
N LEU A 14 -25.63 -40.90 -25.22
CA LEU A 14 -24.88 -41.15 -23.99
C LEU A 14 -25.47 -40.35 -22.82
N ALA A 15 -26.00 -39.15 -23.08
CA ALA A 15 -26.66 -38.36 -22.05
C ALA A 15 -27.91 -39.08 -21.51
N ASP A 16 -28.71 -39.73 -22.37
CA ASP A 16 -29.89 -40.50 -21.97
C ASP A 16 -29.52 -41.70 -21.08
N VAL A 17 -28.38 -42.35 -21.37
CA VAL A 17 -27.87 -43.47 -20.57
C VAL A 17 -27.41 -43.02 -19.18
N LEU A 18 -26.81 -41.83 -19.08
CA LEU A 18 -26.20 -41.33 -17.84
C LEU A 18 -27.17 -40.53 -16.96
N GLU A 19 -28.22 -39.95 -17.54
CA GLU A 19 -29.20 -39.11 -16.82
C GLU A 19 -29.85 -39.80 -15.60
N PRO A 20 -30.26 -41.08 -15.66
CA PRO A 20 -30.82 -41.79 -14.50
C PRO A 20 -29.85 -41.89 -13.30
N GLU A 21 -28.55 -41.77 -13.52
CA GLU A 21 -27.53 -41.88 -12.47
C GLU A 21 -27.33 -40.58 -11.68
N LEU A 22 -27.70 -39.42 -12.24
CA LEU A 22 -27.38 -38.12 -11.67
C LEU A 22 -27.88 -37.91 -10.23
N PRO A 23 -29.13 -38.29 -9.86
CA PRO A 23 -29.62 -38.07 -8.50
C PRO A 23 -28.80 -38.82 -7.45
N ALA A 24 -28.35 -40.03 -7.78
CA ALA A 24 -27.54 -40.85 -6.89
C ALA A 24 -26.07 -40.43 -6.91
N LEU A 25 -25.55 -40.01 -8.06
CA LEU A 25 -24.22 -39.42 -8.20
C LEU A 25 -24.06 -38.17 -7.33
N SER A 26 -25.01 -37.24 -7.39
CA SER A 26 -25.00 -36.01 -6.61
C SER A 26 -24.88 -36.30 -5.10
N ARG A 27 -25.66 -37.27 -4.59
CA ARG A 27 -25.57 -37.70 -3.18
C ARG A 27 -24.21 -38.31 -2.85
N GLU A 28 -23.61 -39.06 -3.77
CA GLU A 28 -22.31 -39.71 -3.58
C GLU A 28 -21.18 -38.68 -3.54
N ILE A 29 -21.19 -37.70 -4.45
CA ILE A 29 -20.23 -36.59 -4.49
C ILE A 29 -20.26 -35.80 -3.19
N VAL A 30 -21.45 -35.35 -2.75
CA VAL A 30 -21.60 -34.56 -1.52
C VAL A 30 -21.09 -35.33 -0.31
N ARG A 31 -21.39 -36.63 -0.22
CA ARG A 31 -20.88 -37.49 0.87
C ARG A 31 -19.36 -37.67 0.82
N ALA A 32 -18.78 -37.80 -0.36
CA ALA A 32 -17.35 -37.96 -0.53
C ALA A 32 -16.60 -36.67 -0.14
N ILE A 33 -17.08 -35.51 -0.62
CA ILE A 33 -16.51 -34.20 -0.26
C ILE A 33 -16.56 -33.99 1.25
N GLY A 34 -17.71 -34.24 1.89
CA GLY A 34 -17.85 -34.09 3.35
C GLY A 34 -17.03 -35.08 4.18
N ARG A 35 -16.53 -36.18 3.59
CA ARG A 35 -15.63 -37.13 4.27
C ARG A 35 -14.17 -36.82 4.05
N GLU A 36 -13.81 -36.37 2.85
CA GLU A 36 -12.43 -36.25 2.41
C GLU A 36 -11.86 -34.83 2.53
N VAL A 37 -12.72 -33.80 2.62
CA VAL A 37 -12.29 -32.41 2.71
C VAL A 37 -12.69 -31.83 4.08
N PRO A 38 -11.73 -31.67 5.03
CA PRO A 38 -12.00 -31.25 6.41
C PRO A 38 -12.86 -29.99 6.55
N GLU A 39 -12.65 -29.00 5.67
CA GLU A 39 -13.39 -27.73 5.68
C GLU A 39 -14.88 -27.87 5.28
N TYR A 40 -15.28 -29.01 4.71
CA TYR A 40 -16.68 -29.33 4.36
C TYR A 40 -17.33 -30.35 5.32
N VAL A 41 -16.66 -30.71 6.43
CA VAL A 41 -17.13 -31.71 7.41
C VAL A 41 -18.29 -31.22 8.29
N ARG A 42 -18.51 -29.89 8.43
CA ARG A 42 -19.61 -29.30 9.24
C ARG A 42 -20.45 -28.28 8.45
N PRO A 43 -21.78 -28.22 8.66
CA PRO A 43 -22.75 -29.31 8.54
C PRO A 43 -23.33 -29.32 7.11
N LEU A 44 -23.08 -30.40 6.36
CA LEU A 44 -23.93 -30.74 5.20
C LEU A 44 -25.37 -31.09 5.63
N GLU A 45 -25.63 -31.16 6.95
CA GLU A 45 -26.95 -31.22 7.56
C GLU A 45 -27.50 -29.80 7.76
N GLY A 46 -28.23 -29.28 6.77
CA GLY A 46 -28.82 -27.94 6.85
C GLY A 46 -29.08 -27.32 5.48
N ALA A 47 -29.38 -26.01 5.46
CA ALA A 47 -29.58 -25.26 4.21
C ALA A 47 -28.32 -25.26 3.32
N PHE A 48 -27.13 -25.25 3.94
CA PHE A 48 -25.84 -25.29 3.25
C PHE A 48 -25.63 -26.57 2.44
N GLY A 49 -25.73 -27.75 3.06
CA GLY A 49 -25.60 -29.02 2.33
C GLY A 49 -26.71 -29.26 1.30
N ARG A 50 -27.90 -28.69 1.51
CA ARG A 50 -28.94 -28.65 0.46
C ARG A 50 -28.49 -27.81 -0.73
N GLY A 51 -27.91 -26.63 -0.48
CA GLY A 51 -27.36 -25.76 -1.52
C GLY A 51 -26.23 -26.42 -2.32
N VAL A 52 -25.26 -27.04 -1.63
CA VAL A 52 -24.16 -27.79 -2.29
C VAL A 52 -24.72 -28.94 -3.13
N ARG A 53 -25.69 -29.70 -2.62
CA ARG A 53 -26.33 -30.78 -3.37
C ARG A 53 -27.08 -30.27 -4.60
N THR A 54 -27.82 -29.17 -4.49
CA THR A 54 -28.49 -28.53 -5.63
C THR A 54 -27.45 -28.10 -6.67
N GLY A 55 -26.38 -27.43 -6.25
CA GLY A 55 -25.30 -27.01 -7.15
C GLY A 55 -24.60 -28.18 -7.86
N VAL A 56 -24.34 -29.29 -7.17
CA VAL A 56 -23.77 -30.51 -7.78
C VAL A 56 -24.75 -31.13 -8.78
N THR A 57 -26.05 -31.20 -8.46
CA THR A 57 -27.05 -31.73 -9.39
C THR A 57 -27.14 -30.86 -10.65
N GLU A 58 -27.19 -29.54 -10.49
CA GLU A 58 -27.21 -28.60 -11.63
C GLU A 58 -25.94 -28.72 -12.47
N ALA A 59 -24.77 -28.88 -11.85
CA ALA A 59 -23.50 -29.10 -12.54
C ALA A 59 -23.54 -30.34 -13.45
N LEU A 60 -24.08 -31.44 -12.92
CA LEU A 60 -24.17 -32.72 -13.62
C LEU A 60 -25.20 -32.66 -14.75
N SER A 61 -26.36 -32.04 -14.50
CA SER A 61 -27.38 -31.85 -15.54
C SER A 61 -26.87 -30.96 -16.67
N ARG A 62 -26.10 -29.91 -16.36
CA ARG A 62 -25.43 -29.07 -17.35
C ARG A 62 -24.43 -29.84 -18.20
N PHE A 63 -23.61 -30.68 -17.57
CA PHE A 63 -22.67 -31.52 -18.31
C PHE A 63 -23.40 -32.39 -19.34
N LEU A 64 -24.51 -33.04 -18.95
CA LEU A 64 -25.30 -33.85 -19.89
C LEU A 64 -25.93 -32.98 -20.99
N ASN A 65 -26.37 -31.76 -20.68
CA ASN A 65 -26.86 -30.83 -21.70
C ASN A 65 -25.75 -30.40 -22.67
N LEU A 66 -24.51 -30.21 -22.21
CA LEU A 66 -23.36 -29.95 -23.09
C LEU A 66 -23.04 -31.14 -24.00
N VAL A 67 -23.31 -32.37 -23.56
CA VAL A 67 -23.20 -33.57 -24.41
C VAL A 67 -24.32 -33.60 -25.48
N ARG A 68 -25.54 -33.16 -25.13
CA ARG A 68 -26.67 -33.10 -26.07
C ARG A 68 -26.56 -31.94 -27.05
N GLU A 69 -26.10 -30.77 -26.58
CA GLU A 69 -26.03 -29.51 -27.32
C GLU A 69 -24.64 -28.84 -27.12
N PRO A 70 -23.59 -29.32 -27.80
CA PRO A 70 -22.21 -28.88 -27.58
C PRO A 70 -21.90 -27.40 -27.88
N ASP A 71 -22.74 -26.76 -28.69
CA ASP A 71 -22.56 -25.37 -29.13
C ASP A 71 -23.41 -24.37 -28.33
N ALA A 72 -24.15 -24.84 -27.31
CA ALA A 72 -24.87 -23.97 -26.41
C ALA A 72 -23.90 -23.12 -25.57
N VAL A 73 -24.03 -21.79 -25.64
CA VAL A 73 -23.23 -20.86 -24.83
C VAL A 73 -23.77 -20.84 -23.39
N ASP A 74 -23.04 -21.42 -22.44
CA ASP A 74 -23.45 -21.50 -21.03
C ASP A 74 -22.93 -20.33 -20.17
N GLU A 75 -23.16 -19.09 -20.64
CA GLU A 75 -22.80 -17.87 -19.88
C GLU A 75 -23.52 -17.80 -18.52
N ALA A 76 -24.74 -18.36 -18.45
CA ALA A 76 -25.48 -18.49 -17.20
C ALA A 76 -24.79 -19.47 -16.23
N GLY A 77 -24.09 -20.49 -16.72
CA GLY A 77 -23.35 -21.45 -15.90
C GLY A 77 -22.10 -20.87 -15.33
N ARG A 78 -21.34 -20.16 -16.17
CA ARG A 78 -20.18 -19.41 -15.75
C ARG A 78 -20.46 -18.50 -14.55
N ARG A 79 -21.56 -17.75 -14.58
CA ARG A 79 -21.96 -16.86 -13.49
C ARG A 79 -22.22 -17.59 -12.17
N VAL A 80 -22.76 -18.82 -12.22
CA VAL A 80 -23.04 -19.62 -11.01
C VAL A 80 -21.73 -20.00 -10.31
N TYR A 81 -20.71 -20.43 -11.06
CA TYR A 81 -19.44 -20.87 -10.48
C TYR A 81 -18.55 -19.71 -10.05
N VAL A 82 -18.54 -18.60 -10.80
CA VAL A 82 -17.93 -17.35 -10.30
C VAL A 82 -18.61 -16.91 -9.00
N ALA A 83 -19.94 -16.97 -8.90
CA ALA A 83 -20.65 -16.65 -7.67
C ALA A 83 -20.32 -17.62 -6.54
N LEU A 84 -20.18 -18.93 -6.83
CA LEU A 84 -19.75 -19.94 -5.86
C LEU A 84 -18.39 -19.58 -5.28
N GLY A 85 -17.37 -19.35 -6.12
CA GLY A 85 -16.03 -18.94 -5.69
C GLY A 85 -16.03 -17.73 -4.75
N ARG A 86 -16.84 -16.70 -5.05
CA ARG A 86 -17.02 -15.54 -4.18
C ARG A 86 -17.62 -15.91 -2.81
N GLN A 87 -18.61 -16.81 -2.79
CA GLN A 87 -19.23 -17.27 -1.54
C GLN A 87 -18.28 -18.13 -0.70
N GLU A 88 -17.45 -18.96 -1.32
CA GLU A 88 -16.45 -19.78 -0.63
C GLU A 88 -15.43 -18.90 0.11
N TYR A 89 -14.93 -17.83 -0.54
CA TYR A 89 -14.07 -16.84 0.11
C TYR A 89 -14.77 -16.16 1.29
N ARG A 90 -16.03 -15.72 1.11
CA ARG A 90 -16.82 -15.06 2.17
C ARG A 90 -17.11 -15.98 3.35
N ALA A 91 -17.26 -17.28 3.09
CA ALA A 91 -17.43 -18.30 4.12
C ALA A 91 -16.12 -18.66 4.84
N GLY A 92 -15.00 -18.04 4.47
CA GLY A 92 -13.69 -18.21 5.11
C GLY A 92 -12.97 -19.50 4.73
N ARG A 93 -13.40 -20.18 3.65
CA ARG A 93 -12.76 -21.42 3.18
C ARG A 93 -11.53 -21.12 2.33
N THR A 94 -10.60 -22.06 2.34
CA THR A 94 -9.35 -21.95 1.58
C THR A 94 -9.57 -22.30 0.11
N LEU A 95 -8.76 -21.69 -0.76
CA LEU A 95 -8.75 -22.04 -2.19
C LEU A 95 -8.39 -23.52 -2.38
N ASP A 96 -7.48 -24.04 -1.56
CA ASP A 96 -7.05 -25.44 -1.59
C ASP A 96 -8.21 -26.39 -1.27
N ALA A 97 -9.05 -26.07 -0.28
CA ALA A 97 -10.22 -26.88 0.05
C ALA A 97 -11.25 -26.88 -1.09
N LEU A 98 -11.49 -25.73 -1.72
CA LEU A 98 -12.37 -25.62 -2.89
C LEU A 98 -11.87 -26.49 -4.05
N GLN A 99 -10.58 -26.41 -4.38
CA GLN A 99 -9.97 -27.25 -5.41
C GLN A 99 -9.98 -28.74 -5.05
N ALA A 100 -9.77 -29.09 -3.78
CA ALA A 100 -9.87 -30.47 -3.30
C ALA A 100 -11.29 -31.03 -3.48
N ALA A 101 -12.32 -30.22 -3.22
CA ALA A 101 -13.72 -30.62 -3.43
C ALA A 101 -14.01 -30.95 -4.90
N TYR A 102 -13.50 -30.14 -5.84
CA TYR A 102 -13.60 -30.43 -7.29
C TYR A 102 -12.91 -31.74 -7.67
N ARG A 103 -11.68 -31.98 -7.19
CA ARG A 103 -10.94 -33.24 -7.46
C ARG A 103 -11.67 -34.47 -6.93
N VAL A 104 -12.26 -34.38 -5.74
CA VAL A 104 -13.08 -35.45 -5.15
C VAL A 104 -14.34 -35.69 -5.99
N GLY A 105 -15.05 -34.62 -6.35
CA GLY A 105 -16.23 -34.67 -7.22
C GLY A 105 -15.95 -35.34 -8.57
N ALA A 106 -14.86 -34.95 -9.24
CA ALA A 106 -14.42 -35.54 -10.50
C ALA A 106 -14.19 -37.04 -10.42
N ARG A 107 -13.43 -37.46 -9.41
CA ARG A 107 -13.10 -38.88 -9.19
C ARG A 107 -14.36 -39.71 -8.93
N VAL A 108 -15.33 -39.19 -8.20
CA VAL A 108 -16.60 -39.87 -7.93
C VAL A 108 -17.50 -39.91 -9.18
N ALA A 109 -17.61 -38.79 -9.90
CA ALA A 109 -18.33 -38.70 -11.17
C ALA A 109 -17.81 -39.71 -12.18
N TRP A 110 -16.50 -39.71 -12.44
CA TRP A 110 -15.88 -40.66 -13.36
C TRP A 110 -16.16 -42.11 -12.97
N ARG A 111 -15.95 -42.49 -11.71
CA ARG A 111 -16.16 -43.88 -11.24
C ARG A 111 -17.59 -44.36 -11.46
N ARG A 112 -18.59 -43.50 -11.26
CA ARG A 112 -20.00 -43.88 -11.38
C ARG A 112 -20.47 -43.89 -12.83
N LEU A 113 -20.19 -42.82 -13.58
CA LEU A 113 -20.58 -42.70 -14.98
C LEU A 113 -19.88 -43.79 -15.82
N ALA A 114 -18.63 -44.16 -15.48
CA ALA A 114 -17.95 -45.27 -16.12
C ALA A 114 -18.68 -46.61 -15.92
N ARG A 115 -19.15 -46.91 -14.70
CA ARG A 115 -19.92 -48.14 -14.44
C ARG A 115 -21.22 -48.18 -15.24
N ALA A 116 -21.91 -47.04 -15.35
CA ALA A 116 -23.14 -46.94 -16.12
C ALA A 116 -22.90 -47.11 -17.63
N GLY A 117 -21.87 -46.45 -18.17
CA GLY A 117 -21.47 -46.60 -19.58
C GLY A 117 -21.10 -48.04 -19.93
N TYR A 118 -20.29 -48.71 -19.09
CA TYR A 118 -19.94 -50.12 -19.32
C TYR A 118 -21.16 -51.05 -19.24
N ALA A 119 -22.09 -50.81 -18.31
CA ALA A 119 -23.31 -51.62 -18.18
C ALA A 119 -24.25 -51.46 -19.39
N ALA A 120 -24.23 -50.29 -20.04
CA ALA A 120 -24.98 -49.99 -21.24
C ALA A 120 -24.29 -50.43 -22.55
N GLY A 121 -23.08 -51.00 -22.46
CA GLY A 121 -22.33 -51.48 -23.63
C GLY A 121 -21.67 -50.37 -24.46
N VAL A 122 -21.40 -49.20 -23.87
CA VAL A 122 -20.67 -48.10 -24.51
C VAL A 122 -19.24 -48.57 -24.85
N ASP A 123 -18.79 -48.26 -26.07
CA ASP A 123 -17.48 -48.70 -26.56
C ASP A 123 -16.31 -47.98 -25.86
N ARG A 124 -15.10 -48.54 -26.02
CA ARG A 124 -13.89 -48.05 -25.33
C ARG A 124 -13.52 -46.62 -25.72
N ASP A 125 -13.69 -46.25 -26.97
CA ASP A 125 -13.24 -44.94 -27.47
C ASP A 125 -14.19 -43.85 -26.97
N THR A 126 -15.49 -44.11 -26.99
CA THR A 126 -16.50 -43.25 -26.35
C THR A 126 -16.28 -43.12 -24.84
N MET A 127 -15.90 -44.20 -24.15
CA MET A 127 -15.58 -44.16 -22.71
C MET A 127 -14.32 -43.34 -22.40
N ALA A 128 -13.29 -43.42 -23.24
CA ALA A 128 -12.08 -42.60 -23.10
C ALA A 128 -12.42 -41.11 -23.29
N LEU A 129 -13.21 -40.80 -24.32
CA LEU A 129 -13.65 -39.44 -24.60
C LEU A 129 -14.54 -38.88 -23.48
N LEU A 130 -15.40 -39.70 -22.87
CA LEU A 130 -16.21 -39.31 -21.71
C LEU A 130 -15.33 -38.93 -20.52
N ALA A 131 -14.24 -39.65 -20.29
CA ALA A 131 -13.29 -39.32 -19.22
C ALA A 131 -12.68 -37.94 -19.45
N GLU A 132 -12.15 -37.70 -20.66
CA GLU A 132 -11.55 -36.43 -21.04
C GLU A 132 -12.56 -35.28 -20.93
N ALA A 133 -13.81 -35.48 -21.37
CA ALA A 133 -14.87 -34.48 -21.27
C ALA A 133 -15.24 -34.15 -19.82
N ILE A 134 -15.32 -35.15 -18.92
CA ILE A 134 -15.60 -34.93 -17.50
C ILE A 134 -14.48 -34.11 -16.85
N PHE A 135 -13.21 -34.44 -17.11
CA PHE A 135 -12.09 -33.71 -16.53
C PHE A 135 -12.00 -32.29 -17.09
N ALA A 136 -12.14 -32.12 -18.41
CA ALA A 136 -12.16 -30.81 -19.04
C ALA A 136 -13.27 -29.91 -18.46
N TYR A 137 -14.50 -30.45 -18.32
CA TYR A 137 -15.61 -29.69 -17.74
C TYR A 137 -15.34 -29.30 -16.28
N ILE A 138 -14.81 -30.21 -15.46
CA ILE A 138 -14.52 -29.90 -14.06
C ILE A 138 -13.37 -28.89 -13.92
N ASP A 139 -12.37 -28.96 -14.79
CA ASP A 139 -11.29 -27.96 -14.83
C ASP A 139 -11.83 -26.57 -15.19
N GLU A 140 -12.79 -26.47 -16.11
CA GLU A 140 -13.51 -25.22 -16.42
C GLU A 140 -14.29 -24.70 -15.21
N LEU A 141 -15.12 -25.55 -14.58
CA LEU A 141 -15.89 -25.15 -13.39
C LEU A 141 -14.97 -24.69 -12.23
N SER A 142 -13.85 -25.39 -12.07
CA SER A 142 -12.84 -25.04 -11.07
C SER A 142 -12.17 -23.71 -11.39
N ALA A 143 -11.81 -23.45 -12.66
CA ALA A 143 -11.21 -22.19 -13.08
C ALA A 143 -12.14 -21.00 -12.84
N GLU A 144 -13.42 -21.12 -13.19
CA GLU A 144 -14.42 -20.07 -12.97
C GLU A 144 -14.63 -19.75 -11.48
N SER A 145 -14.59 -20.78 -10.63
CA SER A 145 -14.67 -20.61 -9.19
C SER A 145 -13.39 -20.01 -8.59
N VAL A 146 -12.22 -20.35 -9.13
CA VAL A 146 -10.95 -19.71 -8.76
C VAL A 146 -10.97 -18.22 -9.11
N ASP A 147 -11.47 -17.86 -10.30
CA ASP A 147 -11.64 -16.46 -10.72
C ASP A 147 -12.55 -15.68 -9.75
N GLY A 148 -13.70 -16.26 -9.42
CA GLY A 148 -14.64 -15.68 -8.44
C GLY A 148 -14.03 -15.51 -7.04
N TYR A 149 -13.25 -16.49 -6.59
CA TYR A 149 -12.54 -16.44 -5.31
C TYR A 149 -11.49 -15.32 -5.32
N ALA A 150 -10.65 -15.25 -6.35
CA ALA A 150 -9.61 -14.24 -6.50
C ALA A 150 -10.20 -12.83 -6.57
N GLN A 151 -11.32 -12.67 -7.29
CA GLN A 151 -12.04 -11.40 -7.34
C GLN A 151 -12.56 -10.98 -5.95
N ALA A 152 -13.23 -11.87 -5.21
CA ALA A 152 -13.72 -11.55 -3.87
C ALA A 152 -12.57 -11.22 -2.90
N GLN A 153 -11.45 -11.94 -3.01
CA GLN A 153 -10.24 -11.66 -2.24
C GLN A 153 -9.67 -10.27 -2.55
N ALA A 154 -9.57 -9.92 -3.83
CA ALA A 154 -9.08 -8.62 -4.27
C ALA A 154 -10.03 -7.48 -3.86
N GLU A 155 -11.34 -7.68 -3.98
CA GLU A 155 -12.36 -6.72 -3.52
C GLU A 155 -12.22 -6.45 -2.03
N ARG A 156 -12.05 -7.49 -1.21
CA ARG A 156 -11.90 -7.37 0.24
C ARG A 156 -10.58 -6.71 0.65
N ALA A 157 -9.49 -7.01 -0.06
CA ALA A 157 -8.22 -6.34 0.14
C ALA A 157 -8.32 -4.85 -0.24
N GLY A 158 -8.98 -4.54 -1.36
CA GLY A 158 -9.20 -3.16 -1.81
C GLY A 158 -10.13 -2.35 -0.91
N GLU A 159 -11.16 -2.96 -0.32
CA GLU A 159 -12.01 -2.35 0.71
C GLU A 159 -11.18 -1.93 1.93
N ARG A 160 -10.27 -2.82 2.38
CA ARG A 160 -9.40 -2.52 3.52
C ARG A 160 -8.44 -1.38 3.22
N GLU A 161 -7.82 -1.36 2.05
CA GLU A 161 -6.91 -0.28 1.65
C GLU A 161 -7.66 1.05 1.53
N ARG A 162 -8.87 1.04 0.96
CA ARG A 162 -9.75 2.23 0.91
C ARG A 162 -10.11 2.74 2.30
N ALA A 163 -10.52 1.86 3.23
CA ALA A 163 -10.82 2.24 4.60
C ALA A 163 -9.59 2.80 5.34
N ARG A 164 -8.39 2.26 5.09
CA ARG A 164 -7.14 2.80 5.64
C ARG A 164 -6.79 4.17 5.09
N ALA A 165 -6.94 4.37 3.78
CA ALA A 165 -6.72 5.67 3.14
C ALA A 165 -7.74 6.72 3.62
N GLU A 166 -9.01 6.34 3.78
CA GLU A 166 -10.06 7.20 4.32
C GLU A 166 -9.75 7.63 5.76
N LEU A 167 -9.42 6.68 6.63
CA LEU A 167 -9.02 6.97 8.01
C LEU A 167 -7.81 7.92 8.04
N LEU A 168 -6.78 7.64 7.24
CA LEU A 168 -5.58 8.49 7.18
C LEU A 168 -5.94 9.90 6.69
N SER A 169 -6.79 10.02 5.67
CA SER A 169 -7.27 11.32 5.17
C SER A 169 -8.00 12.12 6.26
N VAL A 170 -8.83 11.46 7.08
CA VAL A 170 -9.52 12.13 8.21
C VAL A 170 -8.52 12.56 9.27
N LEU A 171 -7.54 11.71 9.61
CA LEU A 171 -6.52 12.03 10.61
C LEU A 171 -5.60 13.18 10.18
N LEU A 172 -5.34 13.34 8.88
CA LEU A 172 -4.51 14.44 8.34
C LEU A 172 -5.29 15.73 8.07
N GLY A 173 -6.62 15.68 8.02
CA GLY A 173 -7.49 16.80 7.63
C GLY A 173 -7.57 17.98 8.61
N GLY A 174 -6.89 17.97 9.77
CA GLY A 174 -6.89 19.10 10.70
C GLY A 174 -8.01 19.05 11.74
N LEU A 175 -9.26 18.98 11.27
CA LEU A 175 -10.42 18.70 12.10
C LEU A 175 -11.20 17.55 11.46
N PRO A 176 -11.46 16.45 12.19
CA PRO A 176 -12.48 15.51 11.75
C PRO A 176 -13.78 16.29 11.53
N PRO A 177 -14.56 16.01 10.47
CA PRO A 177 -15.92 16.49 10.38
C PRO A 177 -16.64 16.26 11.72
N PRO A 178 -17.52 17.16 12.19
CA PRO A 178 -18.21 17.00 13.47
C PRO A 178 -18.99 15.66 13.58
N ASP A 179 -19.30 15.03 12.45
CA ASP A 179 -19.98 13.73 12.35
C ASP A 179 -19.04 12.54 12.10
N ALA A 180 -17.71 12.75 12.08
CA ALA A 180 -16.75 11.69 11.81
C ALA A 180 -16.54 10.79 13.03
N ASP A 181 -17.10 9.58 12.96
CA ASP A 181 -16.87 8.52 13.94
C ASP A 181 -15.51 7.86 13.72
N LEU A 182 -14.46 8.48 14.27
CA LEU A 182 -13.08 7.97 14.23
C LEU A 182 -12.96 6.51 14.71
N PRO A 183 -13.59 6.08 15.83
CA PRO A 183 -13.67 4.67 16.22
C PRO A 183 -14.19 3.74 15.11
N SER A 184 -15.30 4.09 14.46
CA SER A 184 -15.86 3.28 13.36
C SER A 184 -14.93 3.20 12.14
N LEU A 185 -14.29 4.32 11.77
CA LEU A 185 -13.30 4.34 10.68
C LEU A 185 -12.08 3.47 11.01
N ALA A 186 -11.61 3.53 12.26
CA ALA A 186 -10.51 2.72 12.76
C ALA A 186 -10.84 1.21 12.76
N GLU A 187 -12.05 0.85 13.15
CA GLU A 187 -12.54 -0.54 13.07
C GLU A 187 -12.58 -1.03 11.61
N ALA A 188 -13.13 -0.24 10.69
CA ALA A 188 -13.18 -0.57 9.26
C ALA A 188 -11.76 -0.73 8.66
N ALA A 189 -10.83 0.15 9.04
CA ALA A 189 -9.42 0.10 8.65
C ALA A 189 -8.62 -1.03 9.33
N ARG A 190 -9.22 -1.69 10.34
CA ARG A 190 -8.59 -2.63 11.26
C ARG A 190 -7.28 -2.07 11.82
N TRP A 191 -7.37 -0.87 12.36
CA TRP A 191 -6.24 -0.15 12.94
C TRP A 191 -6.62 0.32 14.33
N SER A 192 -5.79 0.02 15.32
CA SER A 192 -6.03 0.45 16.70
C SER A 192 -5.65 1.92 16.83
N LEU A 193 -6.58 2.77 17.25
CA LEU A 193 -6.31 4.18 17.51
C LEU A 193 -5.27 4.34 18.64
N PRO A 194 -4.07 4.86 18.34
CA PRO A 194 -3.07 5.10 19.37
C PRO A 194 -3.37 6.40 20.09
N ARG A 195 -2.78 6.56 21.28
CA ARG A 195 -2.82 7.85 21.99
C ARG A 195 -1.90 8.88 21.36
N ARG A 196 -0.77 8.41 20.82
CA ARG A 196 0.25 9.24 20.21
C ARG A 196 0.70 8.63 18.89
N ALA A 197 1.00 9.48 17.92
CA ALA A 197 1.51 9.07 16.63
C ALA A 197 2.41 10.14 16.02
N ALA A 198 3.27 9.71 15.10
CA ALA A 198 4.04 10.58 14.23
C ALA A 198 3.76 10.25 12.77
N ALA A 199 3.78 11.27 11.92
CA ALA A 199 3.69 11.09 10.48
C ALA A 199 5.10 11.00 9.87
N VAL A 200 5.26 10.11 8.89
CA VAL A 200 6.47 9.93 8.09
C VAL A 200 6.12 10.19 6.63
N ALA A 201 6.87 11.10 6.01
CA ALA A 201 6.82 11.38 4.59
C ALA A 201 7.96 10.64 3.88
N CYS A 202 7.68 10.11 2.70
CA CYS A 202 8.65 9.51 1.79
C CYS A 202 8.16 9.66 0.34
N SER A 203 8.99 9.26 -0.63
CA SER A 203 8.54 9.15 -2.01
C SER A 203 7.45 8.08 -2.17
N ILE A 204 6.61 8.20 -3.21
CA ILE A 204 5.56 7.21 -3.53
C ILE A 204 6.18 5.84 -3.79
N GLU A 205 7.35 5.82 -4.43
CA GLU A 205 8.09 4.62 -4.80
C GLU A 205 8.62 3.86 -3.56
N GLU A 206 8.97 4.57 -2.49
CA GLU A 206 9.52 3.97 -1.28
C GLU A 206 8.45 3.46 -0.31
N LEU A 207 7.22 3.97 -0.42
CA LEU A 207 6.12 3.66 0.49
C LEU A 207 5.89 2.16 0.69
N PRO A 208 5.76 1.31 -0.36
CA PRO A 208 5.49 -0.12 -0.15
C PRO A 208 6.64 -0.84 0.57
N GLY A 209 7.87 -0.41 0.30
CA GLY A 209 9.07 -0.96 0.92
C GLY A 209 9.18 -0.58 2.40
N LEU A 210 8.91 0.68 2.72
CA LEU A 210 8.99 1.20 4.08
C LEU A 210 7.84 0.67 4.96
N ALA A 211 6.60 0.69 4.45
CA ALA A 211 5.42 0.13 5.11
C ALA A 211 5.62 -1.34 5.50
N ARG A 212 6.13 -2.17 4.58
CA ARG A 212 6.39 -3.60 4.85
C ARG A 212 7.41 -3.82 5.96
N ARG A 213 8.42 -2.95 6.10
CA ARG A 213 9.45 -3.05 7.15
C ARG A 213 8.95 -2.58 8.51
N LEU A 214 8.04 -1.61 8.52
CA LEU A 214 7.42 -1.08 9.75
C LEU A 214 6.30 -1.97 10.27
N GLY A 215 5.72 -2.80 9.40
CA GLY A 215 4.76 -3.85 9.77
C GLY A 215 3.31 -3.35 9.81
N PRO A 216 2.39 -4.21 10.28
CA PRO A 216 0.95 -4.00 10.12
C PRO A 216 0.36 -2.84 10.95
N GLU A 217 1.09 -2.37 11.96
CA GLU A 217 0.70 -1.23 12.81
C GLU A 217 0.84 0.12 12.08
N ALA A 218 1.63 0.18 11.00
CA ALA A 218 1.81 1.37 10.19
C ALA A 218 0.58 1.59 9.29
N LEU A 219 -0.13 2.70 9.48
CA LEU A 219 -1.20 3.12 8.57
C LEU A 219 -0.57 3.94 7.44
N HIS A 220 -0.86 3.61 6.18
CA HIS A 220 -0.19 4.28 5.05
C HIS A 220 -1.14 4.52 3.88
N ALA A 221 -0.87 5.57 3.12
CA ALA A 221 -1.57 5.90 1.88
C ALA A 221 -0.73 6.91 1.06
N HIS A 222 -1.12 7.13 -0.20
CA HIS A 222 -0.63 8.27 -0.98
C HIS A 222 -1.40 9.53 -0.61
N VAL A 223 -0.70 10.62 -0.31
CA VAL A 223 -1.27 11.90 0.10
C VAL A 223 -0.49 13.03 -0.56
N GLU A 224 -1.17 13.90 -1.30
CA GLU A 224 -0.58 15.13 -1.88
C GLU A 224 0.71 14.90 -2.69
N GLY A 225 0.84 13.76 -3.37
CA GLY A 225 2.03 13.42 -4.16
C GLY A 225 3.16 12.76 -3.37
N PHE A 226 2.95 12.49 -2.07
CA PHE A 226 3.90 11.80 -1.20
C PHE A 226 3.36 10.45 -0.72
N GLY A 227 4.28 9.57 -0.31
CA GLY A 227 3.96 8.42 0.52
C GLY A 227 3.83 8.85 1.98
N CYS A 228 2.65 8.66 2.58
CA CYS A 228 2.39 8.96 3.98
C CYS A 228 2.34 7.68 4.81
N ILE A 229 3.01 7.68 5.96
CA ILE A 229 2.90 6.64 6.97
C ILE A 229 2.62 7.28 8.34
N VAL A 230 1.62 6.79 9.06
CA VAL A 230 1.33 7.13 10.44
C VAL A 230 1.81 5.99 11.33
N LEU A 231 2.70 6.32 12.27
CA LEU A 231 3.30 5.39 13.20
C LEU A 231 2.79 5.62 14.62
N PRO A 232 2.10 4.63 15.21
CA PRO A 232 1.80 4.61 16.65
C PRO A 232 3.06 4.68 17.51
N ASP A 233 3.04 5.53 18.54
CA ASP A 233 4.06 5.61 19.59
C ASP A 233 5.51 5.59 19.03
N ALA A 234 5.77 6.42 18.01
CA ALA A 234 7.04 6.47 17.27
C ALA A 234 8.26 6.78 18.15
N GLU A 235 8.07 7.44 19.30
CA GLU A 235 9.13 7.72 20.29
C GLU A 235 9.22 6.68 21.41
N GLY A 236 8.39 5.63 21.36
CA GLY A 236 8.43 4.53 22.31
C GLY A 236 9.78 3.77 22.31
N PRO A 237 10.05 2.95 23.34
CA PRO A 237 11.32 2.23 23.48
C PRO A 237 11.68 1.43 22.21
N GLY A 238 12.81 1.77 21.59
CA GLY A 238 13.33 1.10 20.38
C GLY A 238 12.62 1.45 19.06
N ARG A 239 11.50 2.20 19.08
CA ARG A 239 10.72 2.55 17.89
C ARG A 239 11.48 3.48 16.95
N ARG A 240 12.16 4.49 17.51
CA ARG A 240 12.95 5.44 16.70
C ARG A 240 14.14 4.77 16.00
N GLU A 241 14.80 3.82 16.64
CA GLU A 241 15.85 3.02 15.99
C GLU A 241 15.27 2.06 14.95
N ALA A 242 14.13 1.42 15.23
CA ALA A 242 13.45 0.57 14.26
C ALA A 242 13.05 1.35 13.00
N LEU A 243 12.54 2.58 13.17
CA LEU A 243 12.24 3.49 12.06
C LEU A 243 13.50 3.88 11.29
N ARG A 244 14.58 4.27 11.98
CA ARG A 244 15.88 4.55 11.34
C ARG A 244 16.37 3.36 10.53
N VAL A 245 16.33 2.15 11.10
CA VAL A 245 16.73 0.91 10.42
C VAL A 245 15.84 0.64 9.20
N ALA A 246 14.52 0.81 9.32
CA ALA A 246 13.56 0.62 8.24
C ALA A 246 13.80 1.59 7.07
N ALA A 247 14.15 2.84 7.39
CA ALA A 247 14.42 3.91 6.44
C ALA A 247 15.87 3.91 5.89
N ARG A 248 16.78 3.03 6.35
CA ARG A 248 18.15 2.97 5.79
C ARG A 248 18.12 2.80 4.26
N GLY A 249 18.83 3.70 3.57
CA GLY A 249 18.93 3.75 2.12
C GLY A 249 17.65 4.24 1.44
N ARG A 250 16.80 4.97 2.16
CA ARG A 250 15.55 5.57 1.66
C ARG A 250 15.46 7.02 2.09
N HIS A 251 14.90 7.84 1.24
CA HIS A 251 14.65 9.24 1.52
C HIS A 251 13.31 9.37 2.26
N ALA A 252 13.40 9.57 3.57
CA ALA A 252 12.23 9.69 4.42
C ALA A 252 12.44 10.75 5.50
N ALA A 253 11.35 11.40 5.90
CA ALA A 253 11.37 12.34 7.00
C ALA A 253 10.23 12.06 7.97
N VAL A 254 10.50 12.22 9.27
CA VAL A 254 9.51 12.04 10.35
C VAL A 254 9.20 13.37 11.01
N GLY A 255 7.91 13.66 11.18
CA GLY A 255 7.41 14.78 11.95
C GLY A 255 7.43 14.52 13.45
N PRO A 256 7.20 15.54 14.28
CA PRO A 256 7.12 15.36 15.73
C PRO A 256 5.99 14.41 16.12
N GLU A 257 6.21 13.61 17.16
CA GLU A 257 5.15 12.79 17.76
C GLU A 257 4.19 13.67 18.57
N GLY A 258 2.89 13.39 18.45
CA GLY A 258 1.85 14.12 19.18
C GLY A 258 0.57 13.32 19.30
N THR A 259 -0.48 13.95 19.81
CA THR A 259 -1.84 13.36 19.78
C THR A 259 -2.36 13.27 18.34
N LEU A 260 -3.45 12.54 18.14
CA LEU A 260 -4.05 12.42 16.80
C LEU A 260 -4.51 13.77 16.23
N GLU A 261 -4.93 14.73 17.06
CA GLU A 261 -5.26 16.09 16.60
C GLU A 261 -4.04 16.87 16.10
N GLN A 262 -2.83 16.48 16.53
CA GLN A 262 -1.57 17.11 16.13
C GLN A 262 -0.94 16.45 14.90
N LEU A 263 -1.47 15.32 14.44
CA LEU A 263 -0.96 14.59 13.28
C LEU A 263 -0.90 15.41 11.98
N PRO A 264 -1.88 16.29 11.67
CA PRO A 264 -1.79 17.21 10.53
C PRO A 264 -0.54 18.10 10.57
N ARG A 265 -0.13 18.55 11.76
CA ARG A 265 1.11 19.31 11.95
C ARG A 265 2.33 18.42 11.77
N SER A 266 2.30 17.21 12.34
CA SER A 266 3.37 16.21 12.17
C SER A 266 3.62 15.94 10.68
N TRP A 267 2.55 15.72 9.91
CA TRP A 267 2.59 15.48 8.47
C TRP A 267 3.20 16.65 7.68
N ARG A 268 2.72 17.87 7.91
CA ARG A 268 3.24 19.06 7.22
C ARG A 268 4.74 19.22 7.43
N LEU A 269 5.20 19.08 8.68
CA LEU A 269 6.62 19.18 9.03
C LEU A 269 7.45 18.05 8.42
N ALA A 270 6.90 16.83 8.36
CA ALA A 270 7.54 15.70 7.67
C ALA A 270 7.73 15.99 6.17
N CYS A 271 6.69 16.47 5.47
CA CYS A 271 6.77 16.80 4.05
C CYS A 271 7.76 17.93 3.76
N ALA A 272 7.75 18.99 4.56
CA ALA A 272 8.68 20.10 4.43
C ALA A 272 10.13 19.61 4.65
N THR A 273 10.36 18.79 5.68
CA THR A 273 11.69 18.21 5.96
C THR A 273 12.15 17.30 4.82
N LEU A 274 11.26 16.48 4.26
CA LEU A 274 11.57 15.62 3.13
C LEU A 274 11.97 16.45 1.90
N SER A 275 11.23 17.54 1.62
CA SER A 275 11.49 18.39 0.44
C SER A 275 12.80 19.17 0.54
N MET A 276 13.30 19.41 1.76
CA MET A 276 14.53 20.15 2.02
C MET A 276 15.78 19.27 2.10
N THR A 277 15.61 17.98 2.34
CA THR A 277 16.72 17.04 2.51
C THR A 277 16.86 16.21 1.24
N GLU A 278 18.08 15.83 0.88
CA GLU A 278 18.33 14.94 -0.27
C GLU A 278 18.95 13.61 0.16
N SER A 279 18.96 13.31 1.46
CA SER A 279 19.69 12.18 2.02
C SER A 279 18.91 10.86 1.92
N GLY A 280 19.62 9.77 1.66
CA GLY A 280 19.09 8.40 1.75
C GLY A 280 18.95 7.89 3.20
N GLU A 281 18.74 8.81 4.14
CA GLU A 281 18.59 8.53 5.57
C GLU A 281 17.30 9.17 6.11
N LEU A 282 16.88 8.73 7.29
CA LEU A 282 15.74 9.32 7.98
C LEU A 282 16.11 10.68 8.58
N ALA A 283 15.49 11.75 8.10
CA ALA A 283 15.53 13.07 8.72
C ALA A 283 14.40 13.21 9.75
N ALA A 284 14.65 13.89 10.87
CA ALA A 284 13.61 14.24 11.82
C ALA A 284 13.37 15.74 11.79
N ALA A 285 12.11 16.17 11.69
CA ALA A 285 11.76 17.58 11.58
C ALA A 285 12.26 18.41 12.77
N ASP A 286 12.28 17.82 13.97
CA ASP A 286 12.78 18.48 15.19
C ASP A 286 14.27 18.83 15.12
N ASP A 287 15.05 18.14 14.27
CA ASP A 287 16.47 18.42 14.04
C ASP A 287 16.68 19.57 13.03
N HIS A 288 15.61 20.07 12.38
CA HIS A 288 15.65 21.03 11.27
C HIS A 288 14.70 22.23 11.44
N LEU A 289 14.24 22.53 12.66
CA LEU A 289 13.20 23.54 12.90
C LEU A 289 13.55 24.94 12.39
N ALA A 290 14.81 25.36 12.50
CA ALA A 290 15.24 26.68 12.04
C ALA A 290 15.23 26.76 10.51
N GLU A 291 15.74 25.72 9.85
CA GLU A 291 15.75 25.59 8.39
C GLU A 291 14.31 25.53 7.85
N LEU A 292 13.42 24.78 8.51
CA LEU A 292 12.00 24.67 8.14
C LEU A 292 11.30 26.03 8.15
N VAL A 293 11.51 26.85 9.19
CA VAL A 293 10.94 28.21 9.25
C VAL A 293 11.43 29.07 8.08
N LEU A 294 12.73 28.99 7.75
CA LEU A 294 13.31 29.74 6.64
C LEU A 294 12.76 29.26 5.28
N HIS A 295 12.58 27.95 5.11
CA HIS A 295 12.06 27.36 3.89
C HIS A 295 10.58 27.67 3.67
N GLU A 296 9.73 27.51 4.68
CA GLU A 296 8.30 27.87 4.59
C GLU A 296 8.10 29.38 4.32
N SER A 297 9.04 30.21 4.76
CA SER A 297 8.99 31.67 4.60
C SER A 297 9.92 32.20 3.50
N ALA A 298 10.30 31.38 2.52
CA ALA A 298 11.33 31.71 1.52
C ALA A 298 11.13 33.09 0.88
N ALA A 299 9.92 33.42 0.42
CA ALA A 299 9.63 34.72 -0.20
C ALA A 299 9.84 35.93 0.74
N VAL A 300 9.56 35.76 2.03
CA VAL A 300 9.82 36.80 3.05
C VAL A 300 11.32 36.90 3.32
N VAL A 301 12.01 35.77 3.42
CA VAL A 301 13.46 35.72 3.64
C VAL A 301 14.21 36.31 2.45
N ASP A 302 13.77 36.06 1.22
CA ASP A 302 14.31 36.68 0.00
C ASP A 302 14.16 38.20 0.03
N ARG A 303 12.99 38.69 0.46
CA ARG A 303 12.76 40.12 0.60
C ARG A 303 13.66 40.75 1.67
N ILE A 304 13.89 40.03 2.78
CA ILE A 304 14.86 40.44 3.80
C ILE A 304 16.27 40.47 3.20
N ALA A 305 16.66 39.44 2.44
CA ALA A 305 17.96 39.34 1.80
C ALA A 305 18.20 40.50 0.82
N GLU A 306 17.24 40.84 -0.03
CA GLU A 306 17.30 41.99 -0.94
C GLU A 306 17.54 43.32 -0.21
N GLN A 307 16.96 43.49 0.97
CA GLN A 307 17.10 44.72 1.75
C GLN A 307 18.42 44.75 2.52
N ARG A 308 18.75 43.67 3.22
CA ARG A 308 19.88 43.60 4.15
C ARG A 308 21.21 43.37 3.45
N LEU A 309 21.23 42.64 2.34
CA LEU A 309 22.44 42.34 1.58
C LEU A 309 22.69 43.29 0.41
N ARG A 310 21.84 44.31 0.23
CA ARG A 310 21.96 45.31 -0.86
C ARG A 310 23.35 45.95 -0.96
N ALA A 311 24.00 46.17 0.17
CA ALA A 311 25.35 46.74 0.22
C ALA A 311 26.42 45.86 -0.47
N LEU A 312 26.14 44.56 -0.63
CA LEU A 312 27.02 43.61 -1.31
C LEU A 312 26.78 43.53 -2.82
N ASP A 313 25.74 44.20 -3.35
CA ASP A 313 25.35 44.06 -4.75
C ASP A 313 26.39 44.60 -5.74
N GLY A 314 27.16 45.62 -5.34
CA GLY A 314 28.23 46.19 -6.16
C GLY A 314 29.52 45.36 -6.22
N LEU A 315 29.59 44.24 -5.48
CA LEU A 315 30.78 43.39 -5.43
C LEU A 315 30.80 42.37 -6.58
N THR A 316 32.01 42.03 -7.05
CA THR A 316 32.24 40.88 -7.94
C THR A 316 31.71 39.59 -7.30
N PRO A 317 31.25 38.58 -8.07
CA PRO A 317 30.70 37.33 -7.51
C PRO A 317 31.57 36.68 -6.44
N VAL A 318 32.88 36.52 -6.69
CA VAL A 318 33.84 35.94 -5.73
C VAL A 318 33.96 36.77 -4.44
N SER A 319 33.93 38.10 -4.55
CA SER A 319 33.97 38.96 -3.37
C SER A 319 32.65 38.98 -2.63
N ARG A 320 31.52 38.83 -3.33
CA ARG A 320 30.18 38.76 -2.74
C ARG A 320 30.06 37.50 -1.90
N ASP A 321 30.31 36.32 -2.45
CA ASP A 321 30.31 35.03 -1.72
C ASP A 321 31.19 35.11 -0.47
N ARG A 322 32.45 35.53 -0.63
CA ARG A 322 33.38 35.69 0.50
C ARG A 322 32.86 36.63 1.57
N MET A 323 32.20 37.74 1.21
CA MET A 323 31.62 38.68 2.18
C MET A 323 30.34 38.14 2.81
N THR A 324 29.51 37.39 2.08
CA THR A 324 28.35 36.65 2.61
C THR A 324 28.78 35.67 3.71
N ARG A 325 29.77 34.80 3.43
CA ARG A 325 30.32 33.86 4.43
C ARG A 325 30.92 34.59 5.63
N THR A 326 31.61 35.70 5.38
CA THR A 326 32.17 36.55 6.45
C THR A 326 31.07 37.17 7.31
N ALA A 327 29.98 37.65 6.70
CA ALA A 327 28.85 38.24 7.40
C ALA A 327 28.16 37.20 8.31
N LEU A 328 27.97 35.96 7.82
CA LEU A 328 27.36 34.90 8.62
C LEU A 328 28.24 34.59 9.84
N ALA A 329 29.55 34.41 9.63
CA ALA A 329 30.50 34.19 10.71
C ALA A 329 30.54 35.37 11.69
N PHE A 330 30.41 36.62 11.20
CA PHE A 330 30.35 37.79 12.05
C PHE A 330 29.14 37.78 12.98
N VAL A 331 27.95 37.47 12.46
CA VAL A 331 26.73 37.46 13.27
C VAL A 331 26.76 36.32 14.30
N GLN A 332 27.17 35.12 13.90
CA GLN A 332 27.27 33.94 14.78
C GLN A 332 28.33 34.10 15.88
N GLN A 333 29.48 34.71 15.56
CA GLN A 333 30.59 34.88 16.49
C GLN A 333 30.64 36.28 17.13
N GLN A 334 29.60 37.09 16.90
CA GLN A 334 29.45 38.44 17.43
C GLN A 334 30.67 39.35 17.15
N GLY A 335 31.30 39.20 15.98
CA GLY A 335 32.48 39.98 15.59
C GLY A 335 33.79 39.61 16.28
N ASN A 336 33.86 38.49 17.01
CA ASN A 336 35.11 38.01 17.59
C ASN A 336 36.06 37.49 16.50
N ALA A 337 37.11 38.26 16.21
CA ALA A 337 38.06 37.96 15.15
C ALA A 337 38.77 36.60 15.31
N SER A 338 39.03 36.14 16.54
CA SER A 338 39.69 34.85 16.77
C SER A 338 38.74 33.69 16.50
N ALA A 339 37.49 33.78 16.97
CA ALA A 339 36.47 32.77 16.72
C ALA A 339 36.08 32.71 15.24
N MET A 340 35.95 33.86 14.58
CA MET A 340 35.72 33.95 13.14
C MET A 340 36.87 33.36 12.32
N ALA A 341 38.12 33.57 12.73
CA ALA A 341 39.29 32.99 12.06
C ALA A 341 39.25 31.46 12.06
N GLY A 342 38.85 30.87 13.20
CA GLY A 342 38.62 29.43 13.33
C GLY A 342 37.49 28.95 12.43
N ALA A 343 36.31 29.58 12.51
CA ALA A 343 35.15 29.18 11.71
C ALA A 343 35.38 29.30 10.19
N LEU A 344 36.08 30.35 9.75
CA LEU A 344 36.37 30.61 8.33
C LEU A 344 37.65 29.93 7.84
N HIS A 345 38.42 29.24 8.69
CA HIS A 345 39.71 28.64 8.38
C HIS A 345 40.72 29.64 7.76
N VAL A 346 40.82 30.84 8.34
CA VAL A 346 41.74 31.91 7.89
C VAL A 346 42.63 32.40 9.02
N HIS A 347 43.70 33.13 8.68
CA HIS A 347 44.56 33.76 9.68
C HIS A 347 43.79 34.86 10.46
N PRO A 348 44.03 35.07 11.77
CA PRO A 348 43.36 36.11 12.57
C PRO A 348 43.46 37.53 12.00
N GLN A 349 44.58 37.87 11.36
CA GLN A 349 44.72 39.18 10.69
C GLN A 349 43.78 39.31 9.49
N THR A 350 43.60 38.23 8.71
CA THR A 350 42.64 38.19 7.60
C THR A 350 41.21 38.34 8.10
N ALA A 351 40.87 37.69 9.22
CA ALA A 351 39.55 37.88 9.86
C ALA A 351 39.33 39.34 10.27
N ARG A 352 40.30 39.99 10.93
CA ARG A 352 40.21 41.43 11.29
C ARG A 352 40.01 42.34 10.08
N TYR A 353 40.79 42.10 9.01
CA TYR A 353 40.64 42.86 7.76
C TYR A 353 39.23 42.69 7.17
N ARG A 354 38.73 41.45 7.12
CA ARG A 354 37.39 41.16 6.62
C ARG A 354 36.28 41.78 7.48
N ILE A 355 36.44 41.81 8.80
CA ILE A 355 35.52 42.50 9.73
C ILE A 355 35.50 44.01 9.45
N ALA A 356 36.68 44.65 9.30
CA ALA A 356 36.77 46.07 8.97
C ALA A 356 36.05 46.37 7.66
N ARG A 357 36.30 45.55 6.62
CA ARG A 357 35.62 45.68 5.32
C ARG A 357 34.11 45.46 5.42
N LEU A 358 33.66 44.51 6.23
CA LEU A 358 32.23 44.27 6.46
C LEU A 358 31.55 45.49 7.09
N ARG A 359 32.21 46.14 8.07
CA ARG A 359 31.72 47.38 8.70
C ARG A 359 31.64 48.54 7.73
N GLU A 360 32.59 48.67 6.80
CA GLU A 360 32.54 49.69 5.74
C GLU A 360 31.35 49.50 4.80
N LEU A 361 30.99 48.25 4.49
CA LEU A 361 29.93 47.92 3.54
C LEU A 361 28.53 47.97 4.18
N ILE A 362 28.34 47.26 5.30
CA ILE A 362 27.03 47.03 5.91
C ILE A 362 26.70 48.09 6.97
N GLY A 363 27.71 48.71 7.58
CA GLY A 363 27.55 49.81 8.52
C GLY A 363 26.88 49.41 9.84
N SER A 364 26.06 50.31 10.37
CA SER A 364 25.40 50.20 11.68
C SER A 364 24.43 49.03 11.80
N GLN A 365 24.02 48.40 10.69
CA GLN A 365 23.18 47.20 10.72
C GLN A 365 23.85 46.02 11.44
N LEU A 366 25.19 46.01 11.52
CA LEU A 366 25.93 45.00 12.26
C LEU A 366 25.82 45.13 13.79
N ASP A 367 25.39 46.29 14.29
CA ASP A 367 25.27 46.58 15.71
C ASP A 367 23.79 46.56 16.17
N ASP A 368 22.83 46.64 15.25
CA ASP A 368 21.38 46.59 15.54
C ASP A 368 20.88 45.14 15.72
N PRO A 369 20.27 44.78 16.87
CA PRO A 369 19.83 43.41 17.13
C PRO A 369 18.82 42.87 16.12
N GLN A 370 17.88 43.70 15.67
CA GLN A 370 16.85 43.30 14.71
C GLN A 370 17.46 43.05 13.32
N ALA A 371 18.30 43.96 12.83
CA ALA A 371 19.00 43.81 11.56
C ALA A 371 19.96 42.61 11.56
N ARG A 372 20.59 42.28 12.69
CA ARG A 372 21.44 41.08 12.83
C ARG A 372 20.63 39.79 12.69
N PHE A 373 19.46 39.69 13.32
CA PHE A 373 18.57 38.54 13.17
C PHE A 373 18.15 38.35 11.71
N GLU A 374 17.72 39.44 11.07
CA GLU A 374 17.33 39.45 9.65
C GLU A 374 18.49 39.11 8.71
N LEU A 375 19.69 39.63 8.98
CA LEU A 375 20.92 39.27 8.27
C LEU A 375 21.22 37.78 8.43
N GLU A 376 21.16 37.23 9.65
CA GLU A 376 21.44 35.80 9.86
C GLU A 376 20.47 34.90 9.10
N ALA A 377 19.17 35.21 9.13
CA ALA A 377 18.16 34.49 8.37
C ALA A 377 18.46 34.52 6.86
N ALA A 378 18.69 35.70 6.29
CA ALA A 378 19.01 35.87 4.87
C ALA A 378 20.31 35.15 4.46
N LEU A 379 21.33 35.20 5.31
CA LEU A 379 22.64 34.60 5.03
C LEU A 379 22.60 33.07 5.10
N ARG A 380 21.82 32.49 6.03
CA ARG A 380 21.63 31.04 6.12
C ARG A 380 20.97 30.47 4.86
N THR A 381 19.92 31.11 4.35
CA THR A 381 19.25 30.68 3.12
C THR A 381 20.17 30.79 1.90
N ARG A 382 20.84 31.94 1.71
CA ARG A 382 21.76 32.17 0.57
C ARG A 382 22.90 31.16 0.47
N LEU A 383 23.38 30.65 1.61
CA LEU A 383 24.48 29.70 1.65
C LEU A 383 24.00 28.23 1.63
N ALA A 384 22.70 27.98 1.87
CA ALA A 384 22.09 26.67 1.69
C ALA A 384 21.75 26.39 0.21
N ASP A 385 21.47 27.44 -0.58
CA ASP A 385 21.19 27.35 -2.01
C ASP A 385 22.46 27.25 -2.90
N GLU A 386 23.67 27.27 -2.31
CA GLU A 386 24.92 27.05 -3.04
C GLU A 386 25.19 25.53 -3.15
N PRO A 387 25.37 24.98 -4.37
CA PRO A 387 25.55 23.54 -4.61
C PRO A 387 26.88 22.97 -4.10
#